data_AF-A0A7D8UE34-F1
#
_entry.id   AF-A0A7D8UE34-F1
#
_cell.length_a   1.000
_cell.length_b   1.000
_cell.length_c   1.000
_cell.angle_alpha   90.00
_cell.angle_beta   90.00
_cell.angle_gamma   90.00
#
_symmetry.space_group_name_H-M   'P 1'
#
loop_
_entity.id
_entity.type
_entity.pdbx_description
1 polymer ?
#
loop_
_entity_poly.entity_id
_entity_poly.type
_entity_poly.pdbx_seq_one_letter_code
_entity_poly.pdbx_strand_id
1 'polypeptide(L)'
;MRQRNWIANLLERECVATESAEFPVPSATVDLLIEYLEVRKATCKDAVGRLRTEAEALQFCKSHRVKVRKTATRTRVHHQASKSLVAAVELIARGITSEVNTDPQTRCIWCSENALHVTARNVDGAVPSTANPSVIWEIKEYWGKTKGGSKMSDAIYECHLVGRELLDFRDATGIDVAHVVFVDGSEQWGHRLSDLRRFIDLTYQGLIDRLFVGRDVETEFGPWLQEKMRV
;
A
#
# COMPACT_ATOMS: atom_id res chain seq x y z
N MET A 1 20.14 -14.19 -15.54
CA MET A 1 20.10 -14.91 -16.84
C MET A 1 19.05 -16.04 -16.90
N ARG A 2 18.63 -16.69 -15.81
CA ARG A 2 17.60 -17.76 -15.83
C ARG A 2 16.13 -17.30 -15.91
N GLN A 3 15.82 -16.05 -15.55
CA GLN A 3 14.43 -15.57 -15.44
C GLN A 3 13.71 -15.30 -16.78
N ARG A 4 14.43 -15.20 -17.91
CA ARG A 4 13.81 -14.93 -19.22
C ARG A 4 13.30 -16.19 -19.93
N ASN A 5 13.78 -17.37 -19.56
CA ASN A 5 13.41 -18.61 -20.27
C ASN A 5 12.06 -19.18 -19.86
N TRP A 6 11.61 -18.97 -18.62
CA TRP A 6 10.38 -19.64 -18.15
C TRP A 6 9.11 -19.05 -18.76
N ILE A 7 9.06 -17.74 -19.03
CA ILE A 7 7.89 -17.10 -19.67
C ILE A 7 7.78 -17.56 -21.12
N ALA A 8 8.89 -17.57 -21.85
CA ALA A 8 8.93 -18.09 -23.22
C ALA A 8 8.49 -19.57 -23.25
N ASN A 9 9.01 -20.39 -22.33
CA ASN A 9 8.60 -21.78 -22.20
C ASN A 9 7.11 -21.93 -21.84
N LEU A 10 6.57 -21.05 -20.98
CA LEU A 10 5.16 -21.08 -20.60
C LEU A 10 4.26 -20.71 -21.79
N LEU A 11 4.66 -19.73 -22.60
CA LEU A 11 3.96 -19.32 -23.82
C LEU A 11 4.00 -20.41 -24.90
N GLU A 12 5.13 -21.10 -25.05
CA GLU A 12 5.30 -22.13 -26.08
C GLU A 12 4.68 -23.47 -25.71
N ARG A 13 4.75 -23.85 -24.43
CA ARG A 13 4.40 -25.20 -23.97
C ARG A 13 3.11 -25.25 -23.16
N GLU A 14 2.58 -24.09 -22.75
CA GLU A 14 1.42 -23.97 -21.84
C GLU A 14 1.57 -24.86 -20.60
N CYS A 15 2.81 -25.01 -20.12
CA CYS A 15 3.12 -25.86 -18.99
C CYS A 15 4.21 -25.25 -18.12
N VAL A 16 4.12 -25.53 -16.81
CA VAL A 16 5.21 -25.29 -15.87
C VAL A 16 5.89 -26.63 -15.63
N ALA A 17 7.17 -26.72 -15.98
CA ALA A 17 7.96 -27.93 -15.75
C ALA A 17 8.78 -27.79 -14.46
N THR A 18 8.80 -28.87 -13.68
CA THR A 18 9.76 -29.11 -12.59
C THR A 18 10.74 -30.19 -13.03
N GLU A 19 11.73 -30.52 -12.20
CA GLU A 19 12.68 -31.61 -12.51
C GLU A 19 11.99 -32.99 -12.62
N SER A 20 10.80 -33.16 -12.04
CA SER A 20 10.12 -34.45 -11.91
C SER A 20 8.74 -34.52 -12.56
N ALA A 21 8.14 -33.40 -12.96
CA ALA A 21 6.79 -33.36 -13.50
C ALA A 21 6.52 -32.11 -14.35
N GLU A 22 5.58 -32.23 -15.29
CA GLU A 22 5.03 -31.11 -16.06
C GLU A 22 3.58 -30.86 -15.65
N PHE A 23 3.26 -29.58 -15.44
CA PHE A 23 1.94 -29.13 -15.00
C PHE A 23 1.32 -28.29 -16.11
N PRO A 24 0.32 -28.82 -16.85
CA PRO A 24 -0.36 -28.04 -17.88
C PRO A 24 -1.10 -26.87 -17.23
N VAL A 25 -1.04 -25.72 -17.89
CA VAL A 25 -1.71 -24.48 -17.49
C VAL A 25 -2.68 -24.13 -18.62
N PRO A 26 -3.98 -23.90 -18.33
CA PRO A 26 -4.92 -23.50 -19.37
C PRO A 26 -4.44 -22.24 -20.11
N SER A 27 -4.57 -22.21 -21.45
CA SER A 27 -4.15 -21.08 -22.29
C SER A 27 -4.69 -19.74 -21.78
N ALA A 28 -5.98 -19.70 -21.41
CA ALA A 28 -6.61 -18.51 -20.85
C ALA A 28 -5.92 -17.98 -19.58
N THR A 29 -5.39 -18.88 -18.74
CA THR A 29 -4.62 -18.51 -17.53
C THR A 29 -3.24 -17.98 -17.90
N VAL A 30 -2.60 -18.55 -18.93
CA VAL A 30 -1.33 -18.04 -19.45
C VAL A 30 -1.52 -16.64 -20.01
N ASP A 31 -2.53 -16.43 -20.86
CA ASP A 31 -2.86 -15.12 -21.44
C ASP A 31 -3.11 -14.07 -20.36
N LEU A 32 -3.96 -14.41 -19.36
CA LEU A 32 -4.25 -13.52 -18.24
C LEU A 32 -2.99 -13.16 -17.45
N LEU A 33 -2.09 -14.12 -17.21
CA LEU A 33 -0.83 -13.86 -16.53
C LEU A 33 0.06 -12.91 -17.34
N ILE A 34 0.15 -13.09 -18.66
CA ILE A 34 0.98 -12.27 -19.53
C ILE A 34 0.44 -10.84 -19.61
N GLU A 35 -0.88 -10.70 -19.78
CA GLU A 35 -1.56 -9.41 -19.71
C GLU A 35 -1.27 -8.71 -18.38
N TYR A 36 -1.45 -9.43 -17.27
CA TYR A 36 -1.15 -8.91 -15.94
C TYR A 36 0.31 -8.46 -15.78
N LEU A 37 1.27 -9.22 -16.31
CA LEU A 37 2.69 -8.88 -16.20
C LEU A 37 3.04 -7.58 -16.95
N GLU A 38 2.43 -7.32 -18.11
CA GLU A 38 2.61 -6.05 -18.82
C GLU A 38 1.89 -4.89 -18.12
N VAL A 39 0.66 -5.11 -17.64
CA VAL A 39 -0.07 -4.11 -16.82
C VAL A 39 0.75 -3.73 -15.58
N ARG A 40 1.18 -4.71 -14.80
CA ARG A 40 2.02 -4.51 -13.60
C ARG A 40 3.29 -3.73 -13.89
N LYS A 41 3.94 -4.01 -15.03
CA LYS A 41 5.17 -3.31 -15.45
C LYS A 41 4.87 -1.85 -15.83
N ALA A 42 3.79 -1.58 -16.54
CA ALA A 42 3.34 -0.23 -16.87
C ALA A 42 2.97 0.54 -15.59
N THR A 43 2.11 -0.03 -14.74
CA THR A 43 1.70 0.57 -13.45
C THR A 43 2.91 0.84 -12.56
N CYS A 44 3.90 -0.06 -12.51
CA CYS A 44 5.13 0.16 -11.75
C CYS A 44 5.95 1.34 -12.29
N LYS A 45 6.02 1.50 -13.62
CA LYS A 45 6.72 2.62 -14.24
C LYS A 45 6.03 3.95 -13.89
N ASP A 46 4.71 3.98 -13.96
CA ASP A 46 3.92 5.17 -13.64
C ASP A 46 4.03 5.52 -12.14
N ALA A 47 3.92 4.51 -11.27
CA ALA A 47 4.12 4.65 -9.82
C ALA A 47 5.49 5.28 -9.50
N VAL A 48 6.56 4.78 -10.14
CA VAL A 48 7.92 5.34 -9.95
C VAL A 48 7.98 6.81 -10.38
N GLY A 49 7.32 7.19 -11.47
CA GLY A 49 7.27 8.59 -11.93
C GLY A 49 6.53 9.53 -10.98
N ARG A 50 5.66 8.99 -10.13
CA ARG A 50 4.85 9.75 -9.16
C ARG A 50 5.49 9.87 -7.79
N LEU A 51 6.38 8.96 -7.43
CA LEU A 51 7.15 9.04 -6.19
C LEU A 51 7.85 10.39 -6.08
N ARG A 52 7.83 10.96 -4.88
CA ARG A 52 8.44 12.24 -4.56
C ARG A 52 9.78 12.02 -3.86
N THR A 53 10.63 13.01 -3.94
CA THR A 53 11.74 13.22 -2.99
C THR A 53 11.19 13.79 -1.68
N GLU A 54 11.97 13.69 -0.60
CA GLU A 54 11.60 14.29 0.69
C GLU A 54 11.38 15.81 0.57
N ALA A 55 12.17 16.48 -0.27
CA ALA A 55 12.06 17.92 -0.51
C ALA A 55 10.73 18.29 -1.19
N GLU A 56 10.28 17.53 -2.18
CA GLU A 56 9.00 17.74 -2.85
C GLU A 56 7.82 17.51 -1.90
N ALA A 57 7.84 16.42 -1.12
CA ALA A 57 6.79 16.14 -0.13
C ALA A 57 6.73 17.23 0.96
N LEU A 58 7.88 17.72 1.42
CA LEU A 58 7.95 18.87 2.33
C LEU A 58 7.45 20.16 1.70
N GLN A 59 7.68 20.37 0.40
CA GLN A 59 7.21 21.56 -0.30
C GLN A 59 5.68 21.62 -0.34
N PHE A 60 5.01 20.49 -0.58
CA PHE A 60 3.56 20.38 -0.47
C PHE A 60 3.06 20.76 0.94
N CYS A 61 3.70 20.23 1.99
CA CYS A 61 3.32 20.56 3.36
C CYS A 61 3.52 22.06 3.67
N LYS A 62 4.59 22.67 3.16
CA LYS A 62 4.88 24.10 3.32
C LYS A 62 3.86 24.98 2.61
N SER A 63 3.48 24.65 1.38
CA SER A 63 2.48 25.44 0.63
C SER A 63 1.11 25.44 1.32
N HIS A 64 0.79 24.36 2.03
CA HIS A 64 -0.45 24.23 2.82
C HIS A 64 -0.29 24.62 4.30
N ARG A 65 0.87 25.19 4.69
CA ARG A 65 1.17 25.65 6.05
C ARG A 65 1.01 24.55 7.13
N VAL A 66 1.26 23.31 6.77
CA VAL A 66 1.19 22.16 7.69
C VAL A 66 2.50 21.98 8.44
N LYS A 67 2.40 21.80 9.76
CA LYS A 67 3.55 21.50 10.60
C LYS A 67 3.94 20.03 10.45
N VAL A 68 5.12 19.79 9.87
CA VAL A 68 5.67 18.44 9.68
C VAL A 68 6.52 18.04 10.89
N ARG A 69 6.22 16.86 11.47
CA ARG A 69 7.04 16.26 12.53
C ARG A 69 8.23 15.53 11.92
N LYS A 70 9.24 15.21 12.72
CA LYS A 70 10.33 14.31 12.33
C LYS A 70 10.22 12.99 13.06
N THR A 71 10.67 11.92 12.43
CA THR A 71 10.86 10.64 13.09
C THR A 71 11.94 10.80 14.15
N ALA A 72 11.63 10.44 15.40
CA ALA A 72 12.58 10.45 16.50
C ALA A 72 13.18 9.04 16.64
N THR A 73 14.45 8.85 16.29
CA THR A 73 15.15 7.60 16.60
C THR A 73 15.84 7.69 17.95
N ARG A 74 15.88 6.58 18.70
CA ARG A 74 16.58 6.48 20.01
C ARG A 74 18.04 6.94 19.94
N THR A 75 18.68 6.76 18.80
CA THR A 75 20.03 7.25 18.49
C THR A 75 19.92 8.36 17.43
N ARG A 76 20.35 9.59 17.75
CA ARG A 76 20.34 10.74 16.82
C ARG A 76 21.35 10.63 15.67
N VAL A 77 22.03 9.48 15.54
CA VAL A 77 23.09 9.22 14.56
C VAL A 77 22.53 8.98 13.15
N HIS A 78 21.28 8.52 13.04
CA HIS A 78 20.63 8.26 11.76
C HIS A 78 19.79 9.45 11.26
N HIS A 79 19.59 9.54 9.94
CA HIS A 79 18.73 10.54 9.31
C HIS A 79 17.35 10.58 9.98
N GLN A 80 16.98 11.74 10.51
CA GLN A 80 15.66 11.97 11.09
C GLN A 80 14.70 12.35 9.96
N ALA A 81 14.21 11.33 9.26
CA ALA A 81 13.26 11.48 8.18
C ALA A 81 12.02 12.28 8.62
N SER A 82 11.59 13.22 7.78
CA SER A 82 10.33 13.94 7.98
C SER A 82 9.15 12.97 7.96
N LYS A 83 8.07 13.36 8.62
CA LYS A 83 6.76 12.70 8.54
C LYS A 83 5.86 13.46 7.56
N SER A 84 6.39 13.74 6.37
CA SER A 84 5.75 14.65 5.42
C SER A 84 4.58 13.98 4.71
N LEU A 85 4.68 12.68 4.39
CA LEU A 85 3.54 11.94 3.83
C LEU A 85 2.42 11.80 4.87
N VAL A 86 2.76 11.44 6.12
CA VAL A 86 1.79 11.39 7.23
C VAL A 86 1.06 12.73 7.39
N ALA A 87 1.80 13.84 7.41
CA ALA A 87 1.22 15.17 7.56
C ALA A 87 0.29 15.55 6.38
N ALA A 88 0.63 15.16 5.15
CA ALA A 88 -0.20 15.39 3.98
C ALA A 88 -1.50 14.57 4.02
N VAL A 89 -1.41 13.27 4.34
CA VAL A 89 -2.58 12.40 4.48
C VAL A 89 -3.51 12.91 5.59
N GLU A 90 -2.96 13.30 6.75
CA GLU A 90 -3.74 13.87 7.85
C GLU A 90 -4.45 15.16 7.44
N LEU A 91 -3.74 16.10 6.79
CA LEU A 91 -4.34 17.35 6.30
C LEU A 91 -5.55 17.05 5.40
N ILE A 92 -5.35 16.17 4.41
CA ILE A 92 -6.37 15.88 3.41
C ILE A 92 -7.58 15.20 4.06
N ALA A 93 -7.35 14.16 4.87
CA ALA A 93 -8.43 13.43 5.53
C ALA A 93 -9.26 14.35 6.46
N ARG A 94 -8.59 15.19 7.27
CA ARG A 94 -9.26 16.17 8.15
C ARG A 94 -9.98 17.29 7.38
N GLY A 95 -9.55 17.57 6.15
CA GLY A 95 -10.25 18.49 5.26
C GLY A 95 -11.58 17.93 4.73
N ILE A 96 -11.74 16.60 4.73
CA ILE A 96 -12.96 15.91 4.28
C ILE A 96 -13.90 15.62 5.45
N THR A 97 -13.38 15.15 6.58
CA THR A 97 -14.20 14.77 7.74
C THR A 97 -13.55 15.15 9.06
N SER A 98 -14.39 15.48 10.04
CA SER A 98 -13.97 15.65 11.44
C SER A 98 -13.85 14.31 12.19
N GLU A 99 -14.54 13.27 11.71
CA GLU A 99 -14.51 11.92 12.24
C GLU A 99 -13.39 11.13 11.58
N VAL A 100 -12.18 11.28 12.13
CA VAL A 100 -10.99 10.60 11.63
C VAL A 100 -9.97 10.40 12.74
N ASN A 101 -9.45 9.17 12.85
CA ASN A 101 -8.29 8.88 13.66
C ASN A 101 -7.03 8.82 12.79
N THR A 102 -6.03 9.65 13.12
CA THR A 102 -4.70 9.66 12.50
C THR A 102 -3.60 9.24 13.48
N ASP A 103 -3.96 8.70 14.65
CA ASP A 103 -3.03 8.21 15.64
C ASP A 103 -2.70 6.72 15.41
N PRO A 104 -1.44 6.37 15.08
CA PRO A 104 -1.02 5.00 14.76
C PRO A 104 -0.85 4.08 15.99
N GLN A 105 -1.38 4.48 17.16
CA GLN A 105 -1.18 3.75 18.41
C GLN A 105 -2.27 2.73 18.74
N THR A 106 -3.31 2.63 17.92
CA THR A 106 -4.49 1.82 18.23
C THR A 106 -4.80 0.83 17.13
N ARG A 107 -5.25 -0.37 17.53
CA ARG A 107 -5.78 -1.38 16.62
C ARG A 107 -7.21 -1.03 16.23
N CYS A 108 -7.61 -1.40 15.02
CA CYS A 108 -9.02 -1.30 14.64
C CYS A 108 -9.79 -2.51 15.18
N ILE A 109 -11.02 -2.25 15.59
CA ILE A 109 -11.94 -3.24 16.14
C ILE A 109 -13.24 -3.14 15.35
N TRP A 110 -13.70 -4.28 14.82
CA TRP A 110 -15.06 -4.40 14.29
C TRP A 110 -15.88 -5.30 15.19
N CYS A 111 -17.01 -4.79 15.63
CA CYS A 111 -18.01 -5.52 16.39
C CYS A 111 -19.30 -5.53 15.59
N SER A 112 -19.67 -6.71 15.09
CA SER A 112 -20.97 -6.98 14.48
C SER A 112 -21.79 -7.90 15.40
N GLU A 113 -23.04 -8.17 15.04
CA GLU A 113 -23.91 -9.04 15.85
C GLU A 113 -23.31 -10.44 16.09
N ASN A 114 -22.57 -10.97 15.12
CA ASN A 114 -22.06 -12.35 15.15
C ASN A 114 -20.53 -12.45 15.02
N ALA A 115 -19.80 -11.33 15.01
CA ALA A 115 -18.34 -11.35 14.89
C ALA A 115 -17.67 -10.20 15.63
N LEU A 116 -16.50 -10.50 16.17
CA LEU A 116 -15.56 -9.53 16.71
C LEU A 116 -14.24 -9.73 15.98
N HIS A 117 -13.75 -8.69 15.31
CA HIS A 117 -12.45 -8.67 14.66
C HIS A 117 -11.57 -7.57 15.26
N VAL A 118 -10.29 -7.86 15.46
CA VAL A 118 -9.27 -6.90 15.87
C VAL A 118 -8.07 -7.09 14.98
N THR A 119 -7.58 -6.02 14.36
CA THR A 119 -6.40 -6.10 13.49
C THR A 119 -5.20 -6.67 14.25
N ALA A 120 -4.37 -7.49 13.60
CA ALA A 120 -3.14 -8.02 14.21
C ALA A 120 -2.14 -6.93 14.60
N ARG A 121 -2.29 -5.74 14.03
CA ARG A 121 -1.39 -4.59 14.21
C ARG A 121 -2.14 -3.27 14.24
N ASN A 122 -1.46 -2.24 14.74
CA ASN A 122 -1.97 -0.88 14.62
C ASN A 122 -1.90 -0.43 13.16
N VAL A 123 -2.85 0.40 12.76
CA VAL A 123 -2.91 1.04 11.44
C VAL A 123 -2.61 2.53 11.58
N ASP A 124 -2.19 3.18 10.50
CA ASP A 124 -1.76 4.59 10.55
C ASP A 124 -2.93 5.58 10.58
N GLY A 125 -4.12 5.14 10.18
CA GLY A 125 -5.34 5.86 10.45
C GLY A 125 -6.60 5.14 9.99
N ALA A 126 -7.74 5.71 10.37
CA ALA A 126 -9.04 5.11 10.21
C ALA A 126 -10.16 6.17 10.18
N VAL A 127 -11.22 5.88 9.43
CA VAL A 127 -12.46 6.68 9.34
C VAL A 127 -13.66 5.76 9.57
N PRO A 128 -14.66 6.15 10.38
CA PRO A 128 -14.70 7.39 11.19
C PRO A 128 -13.81 7.33 12.44
N SER A 129 -13.52 6.13 12.95
CA SER A 129 -12.71 5.91 14.15
C SER A 129 -12.04 4.54 14.10
N THR A 130 -11.33 4.13 15.15
CA THR A 130 -10.78 2.77 15.26
C THR A 130 -11.83 1.73 15.68
N ALA A 131 -13.04 2.15 16.06
CA ALA A 131 -14.16 1.26 16.32
C ALA A 131 -15.12 1.28 15.11
N ASN A 132 -15.33 0.11 14.51
CA ASN A 132 -16.07 -0.10 13.26
C ASN A 132 -15.67 0.87 12.12
N PRO A 133 -14.37 1.01 11.76
CA PRO A 133 -14.01 1.83 10.61
C PRO A 133 -14.55 1.27 9.29
N SER A 134 -14.97 2.16 8.39
CA SER A 134 -15.25 1.82 6.99
C SER A 134 -14.03 1.99 6.08
N VAL A 135 -13.05 2.80 6.51
CA VAL A 135 -11.77 3.00 5.81
C VAL A 135 -10.65 2.91 6.81
N ILE A 136 -9.57 2.19 6.45
CA ILE A 136 -8.31 2.18 7.20
C ILE A 136 -7.15 2.41 6.25
N TRP A 137 -6.03 2.92 6.76
CA TRP A 137 -4.83 3.04 5.95
C TRP A 137 -3.51 2.78 6.66
N GLU A 138 -2.53 2.43 5.83
CA GLU A 138 -1.12 2.30 6.20
C GLU A 138 -0.25 3.25 5.36
N ILE A 139 0.78 3.83 5.98
CA ILE A 139 1.66 4.83 5.37
C ILE A 139 3.10 4.31 5.36
N LYS A 140 3.64 4.13 4.15
CA LYS A 140 4.97 3.59 3.90
C LYS A 140 5.85 4.67 3.27
N GLU A 141 6.32 5.61 4.09
CA GLU A 141 7.24 6.69 3.69
C GLU A 141 8.71 6.37 4.03
N TYR A 142 9.61 6.58 3.07
CA TYR A 142 11.02 6.22 3.19
C TYR A 142 11.94 7.28 2.56
N TRP A 143 12.43 8.21 3.38
CA TRP A 143 13.23 9.38 2.96
C TRP A 143 14.76 9.22 3.09
N GLY A 144 15.24 8.01 3.34
CA GLY A 144 16.66 7.73 3.47
C GLY A 144 17.40 7.78 2.15
N LYS A 145 18.72 8.00 2.22
CA LYS A 145 19.65 7.94 1.07
C LYS A 145 20.27 6.56 0.84
N THR A 146 19.90 5.58 1.67
CA THR A 146 20.36 4.19 1.54
C THR A 146 19.39 3.41 0.64
N LYS A 147 19.85 2.29 0.07
CA LYS A 147 19.05 1.43 -0.83
C LYS A 147 17.81 0.77 -0.21
N GLY A 148 17.47 1.07 1.04
CA GLY A 148 16.42 0.36 1.79
C GLY A 148 16.88 -1.01 2.28
N GLY A 149 16.17 -1.54 3.26
CA GLY A 149 16.46 -2.81 3.91
C GLY A 149 15.20 -3.63 4.15
N SER A 150 15.29 -4.62 5.04
CA SER A 150 14.18 -5.55 5.33
C SER A 150 12.87 -4.85 5.66
N LYS A 151 12.90 -3.68 6.33
CA LYS A 151 11.73 -2.87 6.67
C LYS A 151 10.78 -2.60 5.50
N MET A 152 11.32 -2.43 4.29
CA MET A 152 10.50 -2.17 3.11
C MET A 152 9.79 -3.42 2.61
N SER A 153 10.41 -4.60 2.77
CA SER A 153 9.72 -5.88 2.54
C SER A 153 8.75 -6.20 3.68
N ASP A 154 9.12 -5.88 4.94
CA ASP A 154 8.23 -6.03 6.09
C ASP A 154 6.93 -5.25 5.82
N ALA A 155 7.01 -4.01 5.34
CA ALA A 155 5.85 -3.22 4.95
C ALA A 155 4.89 -3.93 3.98
N ILE A 156 5.39 -4.77 3.06
CA ILE A 156 4.55 -5.58 2.16
C ILE A 156 3.82 -6.66 2.95
N TYR A 157 4.53 -7.38 3.82
CA TYR A 157 3.95 -8.45 4.63
C TYR A 157 2.94 -7.92 5.65
N GLU A 158 3.18 -6.73 6.18
CA GLU A 158 2.24 -6.03 7.06
C GLU A 158 0.91 -5.75 6.35
N CYS A 159 0.96 -5.14 5.17
CA CYS A 159 -0.25 -4.84 4.39
C CYS A 159 -0.92 -6.10 3.86
N HIS A 160 -0.15 -7.13 3.49
CA HIS A 160 -0.71 -8.42 3.11
C HIS A 160 -1.49 -9.04 4.29
N LEU A 161 -0.90 -9.06 5.49
CA LEU A 161 -1.57 -9.60 6.68
C LEU A 161 -2.88 -8.88 6.96
N VAL A 162 -2.87 -7.55 7.01
CA VAL A 162 -4.08 -6.74 7.26
C VAL A 162 -5.11 -6.95 6.15
N GLY A 163 -4.71 -6.91 4.88
CA GLY A 163 -5.60 -7.17 3.76
C GLY A 163 -6.25 -8.55 3.82
N ARG A 164 -5.51 -9.58 4.25
CA ARG A 164 -6.06 -10.92 4.41
C ARG A 164 -7.04 -11.02 5.58
N GLU A 165 -6.73 -10.39 6.69
CA GLU A 165 -7.62 -10.31 7.86
C GLU A 165 -8.97 -9.67 7.51
N LEU A 166 -8.94 -8.58 6.75
CA LEU A 166 -10.15 -7.90 6.30
C LEU A 166 -10.95 -8.72 5.28
N LEU A 167 -10.27 -9.42 4.38
CA LEU A 167 -10.92 -10.33 3.44
C LEU A 167 -11.65 -11.45 4.17
N ASP A 168 -10.99 -12.12 5.11
CA ASP A 168 -11.58 -13.19 5.91
C ASP A 168 -12.75 -12.64 6.76
N PHE A 169 -12.64 -11.42 7.30
CA PHE A 169 -13.72 -10.76 8.03
C PHE A 169 -14.92 -10.43 7.14
N ARG A 170 -14.69 -9.91 5.94
CA ARG A 170 -15.72 -9.63 4.95
C ARG A 170 -16.44 -10.90 4.53
N ASP A 171 -15.71 -11.97 4.24
CA ASP A 171 -16.28 -13.24 3.83
C ASP A 171 -17.13 -13.87 4.95
N ALA A 172 -16.78 -13.64 6.22
CA ALA A 172 -17.53 -14.11 7.37
C ALA A 172 -18.76 -13.25 7.74
N THR A 173 -18.74 -11.95 7.46
CA THR A 173 -19.75 -10.99 7.98
C THR A 173 -20.51 -10.21 6.93
N GLY A 174 -20.02 -10.17 5.69
CA GLY A 174 -20.50 -9.28 4.63
C GLY A 174 -20.13 -7.81 4.81
N ILE A 175 -19.40 -7.44 5.87
CA ILE A 175 -18.97 -6.06 6.12
C ILE A 175 -17.71 -5.76 5.31
N ASP A 176 -17.79 -4.77 4.43
CA ASP A 176 -16.67 -4.33 3.62
C ASP A 176 -15.91 -3.18 4.29
N VAL A 177 -14.59 -3.20 4.19
CA VAL A 177 -13.68 -2.21 4.77
C VAL A 177 -12.66 -1.84 3.72
N ALA A 178 -12.58 -0.55 3.37
CA ALA A 178 -11.59 -0.11 2.40
C ALA A 178 -10.19 -0.05 3.03
N HIS A 179 -9.29 -0.90 2.55
CA HIS A 179 -7.89 -0.93 2.92
C HIS A 179 -7.04 -0.11 1.95
N VAL A 180 -6.49 0.99 2.46
CA VAL A 180 -5.72 1.95 1.66
C VAL A 180 -4.24 1.93 2.05
N VAL A 181 -3.35 1.97 1.08
CA VAL A 181 -1.91 2.08 1.34
C VAL A 181 -1.33 3.30 0.63
N PHE A 182 -0.55 4.07 1.37
CA PHE A 182 0.20 5.21 0.86
C PHE A 182 1.68 4.88 0.78
N VAL A 183 2.31 5.14 -0.37
CA VAL A 183 3.73 4.84 -0.59
C VAL A 183 4.46 6.07 -1.12
N ASP A 184 5.60 6.40 -0.49
CA ASP A 184 6.46 7.47 -1.00
C ASP A 184 7.94 7.35 -0.59
N GLY A 185 8.82 8.05 -1.30
CA GLY A 185 10.26 7.97 -1.17
C GLY A 185 10.95 7.45 -2.43
N SER A 186 11.10 8.33 -3.43
CA SER A 186 11.60 7.99 -4.77
C SER A 186 12.94 7.26 -4.76
N GLU A 187 13.89 7.69 -3.92
CA GLU A 187 15.22 7.09 -3.81
C GLU A 187 15.14 5.63 -3.34
N GLN A 188 14.49 5.39 -2.20
CA GLN A 188 14.46 4.06 -1.59
C GLN A 188 13.59 3.09 -2.40
N TRP A 189 12.40 3.51 -2.83
CA TRP A 189 11.52 2.68 -3.65
C TRP A 189 12.07 2.46 -5.05
N GLY A 190 12.82 3.42 -5.61
CA GLY A 190 13.57 3.25 -6.86
C GLY A 190 14.63 2.15 -6.78
N HIS A 191 15.22 1.91 -5.61
CA HIS A 191 16.10 0.77 -5.37
C HIS A 191 15.36 -0.55 -5.07
N ARG A 192 14.08 -0.47 -4.70
CA ARG A 192 13.26 -1.59 -4.23
C ARG A 192 12.05 -1.83 -5.13
N LEU A 193 12.24 -1.75 -6.45
CA LEU A 193 11.18 -1.94 -7.45
C LEU A 193 10.46 -3.28 -7.32
N SER A 194 11.15 -4.34 -6.86
CA SER A 194 10.52 -5.63 -6.59
C SER A 194 9.46 -5.54 -5.49
N ASP A 195 9.70 -4.76 -4.43
CA ASP A 195 8.75 -4.57 -3.33
C ASP A 195 7.63 -3.62 -3.76
N LEU A 196 7.94 -2.53 -4.49
CA LEU A 196 6.90 -1.65 -5.03
C LEU A 196 5.91 -2.40 -5.93
N ARG A 197 6.42 -3.32 -6.77
CA ARG A 197 5.56 -4.18 -7.58
C ARG A 197 4.72 -5.15 -6.75
N ARG A 198 5.15 -5.52 -5.54
CA ARG A 198 4.34 -6.35 -4.64
C ARG A 198 3.15 -5.58 -4.08
N PHE A 199 3.25 -4.28 -3.84
CA PHE A 199 2.06 -3.49 -3.52
C PHE A 199 1.05 -3.47 -4.67
N ILE A 200 1.53 -3.39 -5.91
CA ILE A 200 0.69 -3.53 -7.10
C ILE A 200 0.06 -4.93 -7.12
N ASP A 201 0.85 -5.98 -6.88
CA ASP A 201 0.34 -7.35 -6.79
C ASP A 201 -0.78 -7.49 -5.74
N LEU A 202 -0.59 -6.95 -4.53
CA LEU A 202 -1.61 -6.96 -3.47
C LEU A 202 -2.87 -6.17 -3.84
N THR A 203 -2.73 -5.10 -4.64
CA THR A 203 -3.87 -4.31 -5.13
C THR A 203 -4.71 -5.14 -6.12
N TYR A 204 -4.06 -5.78 -7.10
CA TYR A 204 -4.76 -6.63 -8.08
C TYR A 204 -5.32 -7.92 -7.47
N GLN A 205 -4.80 -8.35 -6.32
CA GLN A 205 -5.35 -9.44 -5.52
C GLN A 205 -6.57 -9.03 -4.68
N GLY A 206 -6.90 -7.74 -4.62
CA GLY A 206 -7.99 -7.23 -3.79
C GLY A 206 -7.68 -7.23 -2.29
N LEU A 207 -6.40 -7.31 -1.91
CA LEU A 207 -5.96 -7.21 -0.51
C LEU A 207 -5.66 -5.75 -0.12
N ILE A 208 -5.49 -4.87 -1.10
CA ILE A 208 -5.42 -3.43 -0.96
C ILE A 208 -6.44 -2.85 -1.94
N ASP A 209 -7.43 -2.11 -1.45
CA ASP A 209 -8.46 -1.50 -2.31
C ASP A 209 -7.92 -0.30 -3.08
N ARG A 210 -6.99 0.45 -2.46
CA ARG A 210 -6.37 1.59 -3.13
C ARG A 210 -4.93 1.80 -2.70
N LEU A 211 -4.04 1.87 -3.69
CA LEU A 211 -2.65 2.25 -3.53
C LEU A 211 -2.45 3.67 -4.04
N PHE A 212 -2.13 4.60 -3.15
CA PHE A 212 -1.75 5.98 -3.51
C PHE A 212 -0.23 6.12 -3.50
N VAL A 213 0.35 6.57 -4.62
CA VAL A 213 1.80 6.69 -4.78
C VAL A 213 2.22 8.14 -4.95
N GLY A 214 3.07 8.63 -4.05
CA GLY A 214 3.68 9.95 -4.13
C GLY A 214 2.68 11.08 -4.40
N ARG A 215 2.74 11.70 -5.59
CA ARG A 215 1.87 12.81 -5.98
C ARG A 215 0.37 12.46 -6.02
N ASP A 216 0.00 11.19 -6.18
CA ASP A 216 -1.42 10.77 -6.18
C ASP A 216 -2.11 11.13 -4.85
N VAL A 217 -1.34 11.16 -3.75
CA VAL A 217 -1.86 11.58 -2.43
C VAL A 217 -2.45 12.98 -2.51
N GLU A 218 -1.79 13.89 -3.23
CA GLU A 218 -2.14 15.31 -3.28
C GLU A 218 -3.39 15.57 -4.13
N THR A 219 -3.62 14.76 -5.15
CA THR A 219 -4.65 15.00 -6.17
C THR A 219 -5.82 14.03 -6.13
N GLU A 220 -5.60 12.78 -5.70
CA GLU A 220 -6.61 11.72 -5.79
C GLU A 220 -7.18 11.31 -4.43
N PHE A 221 -6.43 11.39 -3.34
CA PHE A 221 -6.88 10.87 -2.05
C PHE A 221 -8.13 11.58 -1.53
N GLY A 222 -8.15 12.92 -1.55
CA GLY A 222 -9.30 13.70 -1.09
C GLY A 222 -10.60 13.36 -1.82
N PRO A 223 -10.64 13.44 -3.16
CA PRO A 223 -11.80 13.04 -3.96
C PRO A 223 -12.24 11.59 -3.71
N TRP A 224 -11.28 10.65 -3.66
CA TRP A 224 -11.58 9.24 -3.41
C TRP A 224 -12.17 9.00 -2.02
N LEU A 225 -11.63 9.63 -0.98
CA LEU A 225 -12.16 9.51 0.38
C LEU A 225 -13.56 10.11 0.48
N GLN A 226 -13.78 11.26 -0.16
CA GLN A 226 -15.10 11.90 -0.19
C GLN A 226 -16.14 11.00 -0.87
N GLU A 227 -15.78 10.30 -1.94
CA GLU A 227 -16.65 9.32 -2.60
C GLU A 227 -16.97 8.15 -1.67
N LYS A 228 -15.95 7.57 -1.02
CA LYS A 228 -16.12 6.45 -0.09
C LYS A 228 -16.98 6.77 1.12
N MET A 229 -17.00 8.01 1.57
CA MET A 229 -17.83 8.45 2.71
C MET A 229 -19.29 8.76 2.34
N ARG A 230 -19.67 8.76 1.06
CA ARG A 230 -21.06 9.01 0.61
C ARG A 230 -21.92 7.74 0.59
N VAL A 231 -21.30 6.58 0.78
CA VAL A 231 -21.93 5.25 0.82
C VAL A 231 -22.16 4.86 2.27
#